data_AF-A0A1Y2FMU1-F1
#
_entry.id   AF-A0A1Y2FMU1-F1
#
_cell.length_a   1.000
_cell.length_b   1.000
_cell.length_c   1.000
_cell.angle_alpha   90.00
_cell.angle_beta   90.00
_cell.angle_gamma   90.00
#
_symmetry.space_group_name_H-M   'P 1'
#
loop_
_entity.id
_entity.type
_entity.pdbx_description
1 polymer ?
#
loop_
_entity_poly.entity_id
_entity_poly.type
_entity_poly.pdbx_seq_one_letter_code
_entity_poly.pdbx_strand_id
1 'polypeptide(L)'
;MPSLQDREYRVEKIVNYAMLKVTNYVGEPGYNRKLGEKRYEVCYEVKWKGYPKSENTYEPRSSFPEWHESYNQQIRLIEQANPERPTAKELERQAWDLRP
;
A
#
# COMPACT_ATOMS: atom_id res chain seq x y z
N MET A 1 -0.69 -30.23 8.88
CA MET A 1 -0.35 -28.92 8.29
C MET A 1 -1.65 -28.34 7.73
N PRO A 2 -2.18 -27.21 8.22
CA PRO A 2 -3.36 -26.60 7.61
C PRO A 2 -3.03 -26.17 6.18
N SER A 3 -3.99 -26.33 5.26
CA SER A 3 -3.84 -25.96 3.84
C SER A 3 -3.62 -24.45 3.68
N LEU A 4 -2.91 -24.06 2.62
CA LEU A 4 -2.55 -22.68 2.30
C LEU A 4 -3.75 -21.79 1.90
N GLN A 5 -4.97 -22.33 1.86
CA GLN A 5 -6.13 -21.63 1.30
C GLN A 5 -6.87 -20.70 2.26
N ASP A 6 -6.53 -20.66 3.56
CA ASP A 6 -7.24 -19.82 4.56
C ASP A 6 -6.31 -19.04 5.50
N ARG A 7 -5.14 -18.59 5.03
CA ARG A 7 -4.34 -17.64 5.83
C ARG A 7 -4.89 -16.24 5.63
N GLU A 8 -5.88 -15.88 6.46
CA GLU A 8 -6.31 -14.49 6.62
C GLU A 8 -5.16 -13.69 7.24
N TYR A 9 -4.37 -13.01 6.41
CA TYR A 9 -3.33 -12.10 6.89
C TYR A 9 -3.99 -10.88 7.51
N ARG A 10 -3.77 -10.67 8.82
CA ARG A 10 -4.33 -9.54 9.56
C ARG A 10 -3.31 -8.43 9.69
N VAL A 11 -3.67 -7.24 9.25
CA VAL A 11 -2.87 -6.04 9.47
C VAL A 11 -2.83 -5.72 10.96
N GLU A 12 -1.63 -5.51 11.50
CA GLU A 12 -1.43 -4.97 12.84
C GLU A 12 -1.43 -3.44 12.81
N LYS A 13 -0.65 -2.86 11.88
CA LYS A 13 -0.57 -1.41 11.64
C LYS A 13 0.10 -1.08 10.32
N ILE A 14 -0.20 0.10 9.79
CA ILE A 14 0.60 0.80 8.78
C ILE A 14 1.74 1.49 9.49
N VAL A 15 2.97 1.26 9.03
CA VAL A 15 4.19 1.85 9.63
C VAL A 15 4.86 2.88 8.74
N ASN A 16 4.56 2.84 7.43
CA ASN A 16 5.09 3.75 6.44
C ASN A 16 4.20 3.74 5.18
N TYR A 17 4.48 4.62 4.23
CA TYR A 17 3.96 4.56 2.87
C TYR A 17 5.02 5.10 1.91
N ALA A 18 4.95 4.77 0.62
CA ALA A 18 5.85 5.29 -0.41
C ALA A 18 5.21 5.21 -1.80
N MET A 19 5.61 6.11 -2.70
CA MET A 19 5.30 5.98 -4.13
C MET A 19 6.31 5.00 -4.76
N LEU A 20 5.83 3.87 -5.26
CA LEU A 20 6.63 2.82 -5.85
C LEU A 20 6.31 2.68 -7.35
N LYS A 21 7.31 2.25 -8.12
CA LYS A 21 7.12 1.82 -9.51
C LYS A 21 6.75 0.34 -9.52
N VAL A 22 5.49 0.04 -9.77
CA VAL A 22 4.95 -1.33 -9.76
C VAL A 22 4.73 -1.84 -11.19
N THR A 23 4.72 -3.16 -11.35
CA THR A 23 4.33 -3.79 -12.62
C THR A 23 2.82 -3.79 -12.73
N ASN A 24 2.28 -3.56 -13.94
CA ASN A 24 0.85 -3.52 -14.21
C ASN A 24 0.36 -4.86 -14.76
N TYR A 25 0.29 -5.89 -13.92
CA TYR A 25 -0.10 -7.24 -14.34
C TYR A 25 -1.61 -7.36 -14.58
N VAL A 26 -1.97 -8.05 -15.65
CA VAL A 26 -3.37 -8.35 -15.94
C VAL A 26 -3.96 -9.19 -14.80
N GLY A 27 -5.05 -8.70 -14.21
CA GLY A 27 -5.79 -9.41 -13.16
C GLY A 27 -5.37 -9.06 -11.73
N GLU A 28 -4.35 -8.23 -11.52
CA GLU A 28 -4.02 -7.73 -10.18
C GLU A 28 -4.97 -6.59 -9.74
N PRO A 29 -5.19 -6.40 -8.44
CA PRO A 29 -5.87 -5.22 -7.92
C PRO A 29 -5.21 -3.93 -8.41
N GLY A 30 -5.99 -3.04 -9.03
CA GLY A 30 -5.49 -1.78 -9.60
C GLY A 30 -4.97 -1.85 -11.04
N TYR A 31 -5.04 -3.02 -11.70
CA TYR A 31 -4.71 -3.15 -13.12
C TYR A 31 -5.47 -2.13 -13.99
N ASN A 32 -4.74 -1.44 -14.86
CA ASN A 32 -5.34 -0.56 -15.87
C ASN A 32 -4.58 -0.67 -17.19
N ARG A 33 -5.24 -1.22 -18.21
CA ARG A 33 -4.66 -1.45 -19.55
C ARG A 33 -4.06 -0.19 -20.20
N LYS A 34 -4.46 1.01 -19.78
CA LYS A 34 -3.97 2.28 -20.33
C LYS A 34 -2.60 2.70 -19.77
N LEU A 35 -2.16 2.10 -18.65
CA LEU A 35 -0.94 2.53 -17.93
C LEU A 35 0.35 1.86 -18.43
N GLY A 36 0.30 1.06 -19.49
CA GLY A 36 1.47 0.33 -19.99
C GLY A 36 1.92 -0.79 -19.04
N GLU A 37 3.17 -1.24 -19.15
CA GLU A 37 3.72 -2.36 -18.34
C GLU A 37 4.07 -1.97 -16.90
N LYS A 38 4.30 -0.68 -16.65
CA LYS A 38 4.72 -0.14 -15.36
C LYS A 38 3.87 1.07 -14.99
N ARG A 39 3.49 1.18 -13.73
CA ARG A 39 2.79 2.36 -13.19
C ARG A 39 3.45 2.82 -11.90
N TYR A 40 3.24 4.09 -11.55
CA TYR A 40 3.51 4.56 -10.19
C TYR A 40 2.25 4.38 -9.35
N GLU A 41 2.43 3.92 -8.11
CA GLU A 41 1.35 3.70 -7.16
C GLU A 41 1.85 3.97 -5.74
N VAL A 42 0.96 4.46 -4.87
CA VAL A 42 1.26 4.59 -3.44
C VAL A 42 1.00 3.27 -2.76
N CYS A 43 2.04 2.72 -2.13
CA CYS A 43 1.98 1.49 -1.36
C CYS A 43 2.27 1.80 0.11
N TYR A 44 1.66 1.02 0.99
CA TYR A 44 1.74 1.18 2.43
C TYR A 44 2.56 0.05 3.03
N GLU A 45 3.56 0.37 3.84
CA GLU A 45 4.33 -0.63 4.56
C GLU A 45 3.49 -1.18 5.70
N VAL A 46 3.13 -2.45 5.59
CA VAL A 46 2.22 -3.13 6.49
C VAL A 46 3.01 -3.96 7.47
N LYS A 47 2.78 -3.71 8.76
CA LYS A 47 3.16 -4.62 9.83
C LYS A 47 2.07 -5.67 9.98
N TRP A 48 2.40 -6.93 9.71
CA TRP A 48 1.47 -8.06 9.84
C TRP A 48 1.40 -8.57 11.27
N LYS A 49 0.20 -8.89 11.75
CA LYS A 49 -0.03 -9.39 13.11
C LYS A 49 0.60 -10.77 13.28
N GLY A 50 1.45 -10.91 14.30
CA GLY A 50 2.13 -12.18 14.62
C GLY A 50 3.40 -12.45 13.79
N TYR A 51 3.78 -11.55 12.89
CA TYR A 51 5.01 -11.66 12.10
C TYR A 51 6.06 -10.63 12.53
N PRO A 52 7.36 -10.90 12.36
CA PRO A 52 8.42 -9.95 12.67
C PRO A 52 8.44 -8.77 11.68
N LYS A 53 9.08 -7.66 12.07
CA LYS A 53 9.23 -6.46 11.21
C LYS A 53 9.92 -6.78 9.87
N SER A 54 10.81 -7.77 9.85
CA SER A 54 11.50 -8.21 8.63
C SER A 54 10.56 -8.78 7.56
N GLU A 55 9.33 -9.12 7.93
CA GLU A 55 8.29 -9.61 7.01
C GLU A 55 7.28 -8.51 6.63
N ASN A 56 7.55 -7.25 6.99
CA ASN A 56 6.74 -6.14 6.48
C ASN A 56 6.80 -6.09 4.95
N THR A 57 5.66 -5.83 4.33
CA THR A 57 5.55 -5.68 2.87
C THR A 57 4.90 -4.34 2.52
N TYR A 58 5.20 -3.84 1.31
CA TYR A 58 4.52 -2.66 0.76
C TYR A 58 3.32 -3.11 -0.05
N GLU A 59 2.13 -2.80 0.43
CA GLU A 59 0.88 -3.23 -0.19
C GLU A 59 0.11 -2.02 -0.76
N PRO A 60 -0.45 -2.11 -1.97
CA PRO A 60 -1.33 -1.07 -2.48
C PRO A 60 -2.61 -0.99 -1.64
N ARG A 61 -3.29 0.17 -1.70
CA ARG A 61 -4.58 0.35 -1.03
C ARG A 61 -5.61 -0.71 -1.44
N SER A 62 -5.55 -1.13 -2.71
CA SER A 62 -6.43 -2.12 -3.33
C SER A 62 -6.26 -3.54 -2.79
N SER A 63 -5.14 -3.86 -2.11
CA SER A 63 -4.98 -5.13 -1.38
C SER A 63 -5.92 -5.25 -0.17
N PHE A 64 -6.47 -4.13 0.31
CA PHE A 64 -7.37 -4.08 1.46
C PHE A 64 -8.75 -3.61 1.00
N PRO A 65 -9.63 -4.53 0.58
CA PRO A 65 -10.97 -4.17 0.13
C PRO A 65 -11.76 -3.45 1.22
N GLU A 66 -11.51 -3.80 2.49
CA GLU A 66 -12.01 -3.09 3.66
C GLU A 66 -10.93 -2.15 4.21
N TRP A 67 -10.79 -0.99 3.58
CA TRP A 67 -9.89 0.04 4.10
C TRP A 67 -10.47 0.67 5.38
N HIS A 68 -9.87 0.35 6.53
CA HIS A 68 -10.39 0.79 7.82
C HIS A 68 -9.87 2.15 8.27
N GLU A 69 -10.66 2.87 9.08
CA GLU A 69 -10.28 4.18 9.63
C GLU A 69 -9.02 4.15 10.49
N SER A 70 -8.71 3.01 11.12
CA SER A 70 -7.45 2.83 11.85
C SER A 70 -6.23 3.01 10.96
N TYR A 71 -6.29 2.64 9.68
CA TYR A 71 -5.19 2.84 8.73
C TYR A 71 -5.04 4.32 8.38
N ASN A 72 -6.16 5.02 8.16
CA ASN A 72 -6.15 6.47 7.96
C ASN A 72 -5.52 7.21 9.15
N GLN A 73 -5.88 6.81 10.38
CA GLN A 73 -5.30 7.40 11.58
C GLN A 73 -3.80 7.15 11.66
N GLN A 74 -3.33 5.93 11.35
CA GLN A 74 -1.90 5.61 11.35
C GLN A 74 -1.12 6.41 10.29
N ILE A 75 -1.68 6.60 9.10
CA ILE A 75 -1.08 7.44 8.05
C ILE A 75 -0.96 8.89 8.52
N ARG A 76 -2.01 9.45 9.14
CA ARG A 76 -1.96 10.81 9.70
C ARG A 76 -0.88 10.96 10.76
N LEU A 77 -0.68 9.94 11.61
CA LEU A 77 0.40 9.96 12.60
C LEU A 77 1.79 9.93 11.95
N ILE A 78 1.96 9.17 10.86
CA ILE A 78 3.22 9.12 10.08
C ILE A 78 3.50 10.49 9.44
N GLU A 79 2.48 11.12 8.85
CA GLU A 79 2.55 12.47 8.25
C GLU A 79 2.92 13.53 9.30
N GLN A 80 2.24 13.53 10.45
CA GLN A 80 2.53 14.45 11.55
C GLN A 80 3.94 14.26 12.12
N ALA A 81 4.45 13.03 12.15
CA ALA A 81 5.80 12.76 12.60
C ALA A 81 6.89 13.22 11.61
N ASN A 82 6.56 13.38 10.32
CA ASN A 82 7.50 13.76 9.27
C ASN A 82 6.87 14.80 8.31
N PRO A 83 6.66 16.05 8.76
CA PRO A 83 5.91 17.06 8.01
C PRO A 83 6.61 17.52 6.72
N GLU A 84 7.93 17.36 6.62
CA GLU A 84 8.72 17.69 5.41
C GLU A 84 8.46 16.71 4.25
N ARG A 85 7.86 15.55 4.55
CA ARG A 85 7.59 14.53 3.55
C ARG A 85 6.22 14.76 2.93
N PRO A 86 6.06 14.55 1.60
CA PRO A 86 4.74 14.57 0.98
C PRO A 86 3.75 13.62 1.65
N THR A 87 2.52 14.09 1.82
CA THR A 87 1.40 13.30 2.31
C THR A 87 1.09 12.14 1.38
N ALA A 88 0.41 11.11 1.88
CA ALA A 88 0.00 9.97 1.04
C ALA A 88 -0.86 10.45 -0.15
N LYS A 89 -1.73 11.45 0.09
CA LYS A 89 -2.59 12.05 -0.93
C LYS A 89 -1.82 12.81 -2.01
N GLU A 90 -0.76 13.52 -1.64
CA GLU A 90 0.11 14.21 -2.60
C GLU A 90 0.87 13.23 -3.47
N LEU A 91 1.35 12.13 -2.89
CA LEU A 91 1.99 11.05 -3.64
C LEU A 91 1.00 10.34 -4.57
N GLU A 92 -0.27 10.15 -4.14
CA GLU A 92 -1.32 9.59 -5.00
C GLU A 92 -1.60 10.50 -6.21
N ARG A 93 -1.65 11.82 -5.99
CA ARG A 93 -1.78 12.80 -7.09
C ARG A 93 -0.58 12.77 -8.02
N GLN A 94 0.65 12.77 -7.46
CA GLN A 94 1.87 12.68 -8.26
C GLN A 94 1.91 11.39 -9.10
N ALA A 95 1.53 10.26 -8.51
CA ALA A 95 1.43 8.99 -9.22
C ALA A 95 0.40 9.03 -10.35
N TRP A 96 -0.72 9.73 -10.16
CA TRP A 96 -1.73 9.97 -11.20
C TRP A 96 -1.18 10.82 -12.37
N ASP A 97 -0.43 11.88 -12.05
CA ASP A 97 0.13 12.80 -13.04
C ASP A 97 1.27 12.17 -13.86
N LEU A 98 1.96 11.17 -13.32
CA LEU A 98 3.03 10.42 -14.00
C LEU A 98 2.52 9.34 -14.98
N ARG A 99 1.22 9.27 -15.20
CA ARG A 99 0.63 8.25 -16.06
C ARG A 99 0.75 8.67 -17.53
N PRO A 100 1.06 7.72 -18.42
CA PRO A 100 1.25 8.01 -19.83
C PRO A 100 -0.03 8.49 -20.51
#